data_AF-A0A7J8B8A0-F1
#
_entry.id   AF-A0A7J8B8A0-F1
#
_cell.length_a   1.000
_cell.length_b   1.000
_cell.length_c   1.000
_cell.angle_alpha   90.00
_cell.angle_beta   90.00
_cell.angle_gamma   90.00
#
_symmetry.space_group_name_H-M   'P 1'
#
loop_
_entity.id
_entity.type
_entity.pdbx_description
1 polymer ?
#
loop_
_entity_poly.entity_id
_entity_poly.type
_entity_poly.pdbx_seq_one_letter_code
_entity_poly.pdbx_strand_id
1 'polypeptide(L)'
;MVIWTREEIYLGYPPLRFVKIITIKKLRKILNMPAAGVLTIQDVKYTGHPLEIALLLNHCITCTTVKRLYIVIYSEVTKEWVLQDFELDVAIDSVVTSRFPYASISEVILWDKHRVYYSYHNFTVTGVLQTPTESGNLSRLAHGSVISTVFTDYYGNIIVKMENNIMFFFKIYTTDAVKLHLWTNNQTKSLFFLNASGKIYLIYVFDDGTIYPQDYPVRLETQSIASKTKEKCPFIIFHHNIMYISYVLDKGHYLSFWAQIVYPENAGLYITVESYGPDILKKESQVLYEIASGYCTKTITVTFYQTVDYEAVKDYFTLQNKNTGLLVVRVRPSEYTKMCPAAQKVFQVAVGCDFSKFIAVKGFDRKSCRWHDFFYIIKKSYLRDRPSKNLRVKYDWKKYGCPLRLNFKEKFHPVLQLYSDDGYIEDVDVNFIVWEIHGRDDYSFNNTMKTNYNHCFSYAIGKPGDLNQPYEIINKSNHNHLVWPMQHTGMYVFRAKILDPNYSFCNLTAIFAIEIYGTISSPNGDLVIAFLFLLMLLFFSILVLSYFHYMRIYRQYIYAPIYKTRRIKDQEK
;
A
#
# COMPACT_ATOMS: atom_id res chain seq x y z
N MET A 1 -4.87 -18.96 4.39
CA MET A 1 -4.73 -20.40 4.05
C MET A 1 -6.09 -21.04 4.16
N VAL A 2 -6.46 -21.97 3.27
CA VAL A 2 -7.73 -22.71 3.37
C VAL A 2 -7.43 -24.16 3.76
N ILE A 3 -8.20 -24.70 4.70
CA ILE A 3 -8.22 -26.14 5.01
C ILE A 3 -9.65 -26.63 5.00
N TRP A 4 -9.85 -27.90 4.64
CA TRP A 4 -11.18 -28.48 4.51
C TRP A 4 -11.20 -29.94 4.93
N THR A 5 -12.38 -30.40 5.30
CA THR A 5 -12.74 -31.82 5.38
C THR A 5 -13.78 -32.11 4.29
N ARG A 6 -14.30 -33.35 4.25
CA ARG A 6 -15.42 -33.66 3.33
C ARG A 6 -16.70 -32.87 3.63
N GLU A 7 -16.82 -32.30 4.83
CA GLU A 7 -18.05 -31.65 5.30
C GLU A 7 -17.88 -30.19 5.74
N GLU A 8 -16.65 -29.72 5.99
CA GLU A 8 -16.41 -28.42 6.61
C GLU A 8 -15.26 -27.66 5.93
N ILE A 9 -15.34 -26.33 5.96
CA ILE A 9 -14.32 -25.43 5.40
C ILE A 9 -13.88 -24.42 6.46
N TYR A 10 -12.57 -24.17 6.52
CA TYR A 10 -11.95 -23.24 7.44
C TYR A 10 -10.98 -22.28 6.73
N LEU A 11 -11.01 -21.01 7.14
CA LEU A 11 -10.02 -20.01 6.74
C LEU A 11 -9.02 -19.77 7.86
N GLY A 12 -7.74 -19.91 7.53
CA GLY A 12 -6.60 -19.68 8.41
C GLY A 12 -6.05 -18.27 8.29
N TYR A 13 -5.95 -17.59 9.44
CA TYR A 13 -5.41 -16.25 9.63
C TYR A 13 -4.12 -16.29 10.47
N PRO A 14 -3.20 -15.33 10.33
CA PRO A 14 -2.01 -15.27 11.19
C PRO A 14 -2.37 -15.12 12.68
N PRO A 15 -1.62 -15.77 13.60
CA PRO A 15 -0.48 -16.66 13.39
C PRO A 15 -0.88 -18.16 13.37
N LEU A 16 -1.89 -18.58 12.58
CA LEU A 16 -2.50 -19.94 12.50
C LEU A 16 -3.83 -20.11 13.26
N ARG A 17 -4.70 -19.11 13.25
CA ARG A 17 -6.09 -19.23 13.74
C ARG A 17 -7.01 -19.64 12.60
N PHE A 18 -7.70 -20.77 12.74
CA PHE A 18 -8.65 -21.26 11.74
C PHE A 18 -10.08 -20.98 12.17
N VAL A 19 -10.81 -20.27 11.32
CA VAL A 19 -12.22 -19.95 11.52
C VAL A 19 -13.05 -20.80 10.57
N LYS A 20 -13.98 -21.57 11.13
CA LYS A 20 -14.96 -22.32 10.33
C LYS A 20 -15.89 -21.34 9.62
N ILE A 21 -15.91 -21.38 8.29
CA ILE A 21 -16.76 -20.49 7.49
C ILE A 21 -18.08 -21.14 7.10
N ILE A 22 -18.08 -22.45 6.83
CA ILE A 22 -19.30 -23.17 6.44
C ILE A 22 -19.19 -24.68 6.65
N THR A 23 -20.37 -25.32 6.68
CA THR A 23 -20.56 -26.77 6.67
C THR A 23 -21.37 -27.15 5.43
N ILE A 24 -21.14 -28.33 4.85
CA ILE A 24 -21.81 -28.79 3.63
C ILE A 24 -23.34 -28.81 3.76
N LYS A 25 -23.87 -29.11 4.96
CA LYS A 25 -25.31 -29.05 5.28
C LYS A 25 -25.89 -27.63 5.13
N LYS A 26 -25.16 -26.62 5.61
CA LYS A 26 -25.53 -25.21 5.46
C LYS A 26 -25.36 -24.75 4.02
N LEU A 27 -24.25 -25.12 3.38
CA LEU A 27 -23.98 -24.77 1.98
C LEU A 27 -25.08 -25.30 1.05
N ARG A 28 -25.51 -26.55 1.23
CA ARG A 28 -26.61 -27.14 0.46
C ARG A 28 -27.89 -26.30 0.53
N LYS A 29 -28.22 -25.76 1.72
CA LYS A 29 -29.37 -24.87 1.90
C LYS A 29 -29.19 -23.53 1.20
N ILE A 30 -28.00 -22.93 1.27
CA ILE A 30 -27.70 -21.65 0.61
C ILE A 30 -27.83 -21.79 -0.91
N LEU A 31 -27.34 -22.90 -1.47
CA LEU A 31 -27.34 -23.15 -2.91
C LEU A 31 -28.66 -23.73 -3.44
N ASN A 32 -29.67 -23.93 -2.58
CA ASN A 32 -30.94 -24.59 -2.92
C ASN A 32 -30.76 -25.95 -3.65
N MET A 33 -29.71 -26.70 -3.30
CA MET A 33 -29.43 -28.00 -3.92
C MET A 33 -30.37 -29.09 -3.40
N PRO A 34 -30.73 -30.10 -4.22
CA PRO A 34 -31.61 -31.19 -3.81
C PRO A 34 -31.14 -31.89 -2.52
N ALA A 35 -32.08 -32.19 -1.63
CA ALA A 35 -31.79 -32.96 -0.42
C ALA A 35 -31.43 -34.42 -0.72
N ALA A 36 -31.86 -34.93 -1.87
CA ALA A 36 -31.55 -36.27 -2.35
C ALA A 36 -30.06 -36.40 -2.71
N GLY A 37 -29.45 -37.50 -2.27
CA GLY A 37 -28.06 -37.83 -2.55
C GLY A 37 -27.04 -37.26 -1.57
N VAL A 38 -25.82 -37.76 -1.70
CA VAL A 38 -24.65 -37.40 -0.90
C VAL A 38 -23.96 -36.21 -1.59
N LEU A 39 -23.66 -35.16 -0.82
CA LEU A 39 -22.88 -34.00 -1.28
C LEU A 39 -21.65 -33.89 -0.38
N THR A 40 -20.47 -33.90 -0.98
CA THR A 40 -19.19 -33.81 -0.26
C THR A 40 -18.23 -32.85 -0.95
N ILE A 41 -17.33 -32.27 -0.18
CA ILE A 41 -16.23 -31.47 -0.70
C ILE A 41 -15.14 -32.41 -1.22
N GLN A 42 -14.81 -32.29 -2.51
CA GLN A 42 -13.73 -33.06 -3.13
C GLN A 42 -12.39 -32.30 -3.07
N ASP A 43 -12.39 -31.03 -3.45
CA ASP A 43 -11.18 -30.19 -3.53
C ASP A 43 -11.54 -28.72 -3.28
N VAL A 44 -10.56 -27.95 -2.80
CA VAL A 44 -10.71 -26.51 -2.54
C VAL A 44 -9.46 -25.79 -3.03
N LYS A 45 -9.66 -24.77 -3.88
CA LYS A 45 -8.59 -23.98 -4.49
C LYS A 45 -8.91 -22.49 -4.45
N TYR A 46 -7.89 -21.65 -4.36
CA TYR A 46 -8.04 -20.23 -4.69
C TYR A 46 -8.29 -20.09 -6.19
N THR A 47 -9.15 -19.14 -6.57
CA THR A 47 -9.36 -18.80 -7.98
C THR A 47 -8.20 -17.94 -8.50
N GLY A 48 -8.28 -17.44 -9.73
CA GLY A 48 -7.38 -16.40 -10.22
C GLY A 48 -7.48 -15.10 -9.41
N HIS A 49 -8.60 -14.87 -8.71
CA HIS A 49 -8.81 -13.72 -7.85
C HIS A 49 -8.40 -14.06 -6.39
N PRO A 50 -7.52 -13.27 -5.75
CA PRO A 50 -6.92 -13.66 -4.47
C PRO A 50 -7.88 -13.65 -3.28
N LEU A 51 -9.07 -13.04 -3.42
CA LEU A 51 -10.11 -12.99 -2.39
C LEU A 51 -11.24 -14.00 -2.63
N GLU A 52 -11.01 -14.99 -3.49
CA GLU A 52 -12.01 -15.99 -3.86
C GLU A 52 -11.49 -17.42 -3.75
N ILE A 53 -12.40 -18.29 -3.31
CA ILE A 53 -12.13 -19.70 -3.12
C ILE A 53 -13.18 -20.49 -3.88
N ALA A 54 -12.74 -21.40 -4.74
CA ALA A 54 -13.58 -22.36 -5.42
C ALA A 54 -13.58 -23.72 -4.71
N LEU A 55 -14.76 -24.29 -4.60
CA LEU A 55 -15.00 -25.66 -4.19
C LEU A 55 -15.36 -26.50 -5.39
N LEU A 56 -14.72 -27.67 -5.48
CA LEU A 56 -15.19 -28.76 -6.30
C LEU A 56 -16.06 -29.67 -5.42
N LEU A 57 -17.37 -29.60 -5.63
CA LEU A 57 -18.35 -30.41 -4.91
C LEU A 57 -18.67 -31.67 -5.69
N ASN A 58 -18.71 -32.79 -4.99
CA ASN A 58 -19.15 -34.07 -5.53
C ASN A 58 -20.59 -34.34 -5.06
N HIS A 59 -21.49 -34.55 -6.01
CA HIS A 59 -22.88 -34.95 -5.79
C HIS A 59 -23.20 -36.28 -6.47
N CYS A 60 -23.79 -37.22 -5.74
CA CYS A 60 -24.31 -38.46 -6.30
C CYS A 60 -25.57 -38.92 -5.54
N ILE A 61 -26.57 -39.42 -6.27
CA ILE A 61 -27.85 -39.88 -5.70
C ILE A 61 -27.77 -41.37 -5.36
N THR A 62 -27.52 -42.22 -6.34
CA THR A 62 -27.35 -43.68 -6.17
C THR A 62 -25.88 -44.08 -6.04
N CYS A 63 -24.96 -43.22 -6.48
CA CYS A 63 -23.49 -43.40 -6.40
C CYS A 63 -22.98 -44.73 -6.98
N THR A 64 -23.65 -45.28 -8.01
CA THR A 64 -23.33 -46.61 -8.55
C THR A 64 -22.23 -46.60 -9.60
N THR A 65 -22.25 -45.66 -10.55
CA THR A 65 -21.31 -45.65 -11.69
C THR A 65 -20.72 -44.27 -11.99
N VAL A 66 -21.53 -43.23 -11.87
CA VAL A 66 -21.15 -41.84 -12.20
C VAL A 66 -21.42 -40.95 -11.00
N LYS A 67 -20.55 -39.97 -10.80
CA LYS A 67 -20.78 -38.83 -9.92
C LYS A 67 -20.71 -37.53 -10.71
N ARG A 68 -21.44 -36.54 -10.24
CA ARG A 68 -21.50 -35.21 -10.86
C ARG A 68 -20.72 -34.21 -10.02
N LEU A 69 -19.87 -33.44 -10.68
CA LEU A 69 -19.06 -32.41 -10.05
C LEU A 69 -19.65 -31.02 -10.34
N TYR A 70 -19.69 -30.20 -9.30
CA TYR A 70 -20.14 -28.81 -9.33
C TYR A 70 -19.04 -27.89 -8.84
N ILE A 71 -19.01 -26.65 -9.35
CA ILE A 71 -18.12 -25.60 -8.86
C ILE A 71 -18.93 -24.56 -8.10
N VAL A 72 -18.48 -24.24 -6.88
CA VAL A 72 -19.05 -23.16 -6.07
C VAL A 72 -17.95 -22.20 -5.69
N ILE A 73 -18.15 -20.91 -5.93
CA ILE A 73 -17.19 -19.87 -5.58
C ILE A 73 -17.69 -19.10 -4.36
N TYR A 74 -16.80 -18.85 -3.41
CA TYR A 74 -16.99 -17.93 -2.30
C TYR A 74 -16.13 -16.71 -2.47
N SER A 75 -16.74 -15.54 -2.30
CA SER A 75 -16.05 -14.26 -2.28
C SER A 75 -15.92 -13.74 -0.86
N GLU A 76 -14.68 -13.44 -0.42
CA GLU A 76 -14.45 -12.78 0.87
C GLU A 76 -14.95 -11.32 0.87
N VAL A 77 -15.14 -10.73 -0.32
CA VAL A 77 -15.64 -9.35 -0.49
C VAL A 77 -17.14 -9.28 -0.22
N THR A 78 -17.95 -10.06 -0.95
CA THR A 78 -19.41 -10.05 -0.80
C THR A 78 -19.90 -10.96 0.33
N LYS A 79 -19.07 -11.92 0.76
CA LYS A 79 -19.40 -12.99 1.72
C LYS A 79 -20.49 -13.93 1.22
N GLU A 80 -20.62 -14.05 -0.10
CA GLU A 80 -21.63 -14.87 -0.75
C GLU A 80 -21.04 -16.14 -1.36
N TRP A 81 -21.88 -17.17 -1.45
CA TRP A 81 -21.60 -18.44 -2.11
C TRP A 81 -22.39 -18.51 -3.41
N VAL A 82 -21.71 -18.68 -4.53
CA VAL A 82 -22.35 -18.70 -5.85
C VAL A 82 -22.06 -20.03 -6.54
N LEU A 83 -23.12 -20.80 -6.81
CA LEU A 83 -23.05 -21.97 -7.67
C LEU A 83 -22.77 -21.50 -9.11
N GLN A 84 -21.71 -22.02 -9.70
CA GLN A 84 -21.33 -21.70 -11.07
C GLN A 84 -22.09 -22.59 -12.05
N ASP A 85 -22.29 -22.10 -13.27
CA ASP A 85 -22.87 -22.87 -14.37
C ASP A 85 -21.84 -23.87 -14.92
N PHE A 86 -21.52 -24.87 -14.09
CA PHE A 86 -20.54 -25.90 -14.38
C PHE A 86 -21.04 -27.25 -13.85
N GLU A 87 -21.13 -28.22 -14.75
CA GLU A 87 -21.39 -29.61 -14.43
C GLU A 87 -20.39 -30.52 -15.15
N LEU A 88 -19.85 -31.50 -14.44
CA LEU A 88 -18.98 -32.51 -15.03
C LEU A 88 -19.30 -33.91 -14.49
N ASP A 89 -19.67 -34.81 -15.39
CA ASP A 89 -19.92 -36.22 -15.07
C ASP A 89 -18.64 -37.04 -15.21
N VAL A 90 -18.26 -37.74 -14.14
CA VAL A 90 -17.09 -38.62 -14.10
C VAL A 90 -17.41 -39.94 -13.43
N ALA A 91 -16.61 -40.97 -13.71
CA ALA A 91 -16.72 -42.24 -13.02
C ALA A 91 -16.59 -42.05 -11.49
N ILE A 92 -17.32 -42.86 -10.72
CA ILE A 92 -17.40 -42.73 -9.26
C ILE A 92 -16.01 -42.75 -8.59
N ASP A 93 -15.11 -43.58 -9.11
CA ASP A 93 -13.74 -43.78 -8.62
C ASP A 93 -12.73 -42.74 -9.12
N SER A 94 -13.11 -41.89 -10.07
CA SER A 94 -12.22 -40.86 -10.63
C SER A 94 -11.93 -39.78 -9.59
N VAL A 95 -10.65 -39.56 -9.29
CA VAL A 95 -10.21 -38.40 -8.49
C VAL A 95 -9.86 -37.28 -9.46
N VAL A 96 -10.68 -36.23 -9.46
CA VAL A 96 -10.48 -35.05 -10.30
C VAL A 96 -9.82 -33.96 -9.47
N THR A 97 -8.73 -33.42 -9.99
CA THR A 97 -8.03 -32.26 -9.44
C THR A 97 -8.34 -31.04 -10.30
N SER A 98 -8.39 -29.86 -9.69
CA SER A 98 -8.62 -28.60 -10.39
C SER A 98 -7.45 -27.63 -10.25
N ARG A 99 -7.28 -26.76 -11.25
CA ARG A 99 -6.42 -25.58 -11.17
C ARG A 99 -7.09 -24.40 -11.88
N PHE A 100 -7.15 -23.28 -11.17
CA PHE A 100 -7.57 -22.00 -11.72
C PHE A 100 -6.34 -21.27 -12.26
N PRO A 101 -6.29 -20.96 -13.56
CA PRO A 101 -5.25 -20.12 -14.12
C PRO A 101 -5.42 -18.68 -13.62
N TYR A 102 -4.34 -17.93 -13.62
CA TYR A 102 -4.36 -16.53 -13.23
C TYR A 102 -5.00 -15.69 -14.35
N ALA A 103 -6.27 -15.36 -14.18
CA ALA A 103 -7.12 -14.70 -15.18
C ALA A 103 -8.11 -13.73 -14.50
N SER A 104 -8.59 -12.73 -15.25
CA SER A 104 -9.70 -11.87 -14.77
C SER A 104 -11.05 -12.57 -14.94
N ILE A 105 -11.21 -13.51 -15.86
CA ILE A 105 -12.45 -14.28 -16.01
C ILE A 105 -12.24 -15.66 -15.39
N SER A 106 -13.25 -16.14 -14.66
CA SER A 106 -13.25 -17.45 -14.04
C SER A 106 -13.11 -18.56 -15.08
N GLU A 107 -12.02 -19.30 -14.96
CA GLU A 107 -11.61 -20.38 -15.85
C GLU A 107 -11.03 -21.49 -15.00
N VAL A 108 -11.16 -22.73 -15.44
CA VAL A 108 -10.64 -23.87 -14.70
C VAL A 108 -10.18 -24.97 -15.64
N ILE A 109 -9.04 -25.55 -15.29
CA ILE A 109 -8.53 -26.76 -15.89
C ILE A 109 -8.70 -27.86 -14.85
N LEU A 110 -9.35 -28.95 -15.23
CA LEU A 110 -9.51 -30.12 -14.38
C LEU A 110 -8.84 -31.32 -15.04
N TRP A 111 -8.39 -32.28 -14.25
CA TRP A 111 -7.87 -33.52 -14.79
C TRP A 111 -8.11 -34.68 -13.84
N ASP A 112 -8.31 -35.85 -14.43
CA ASP A 112 -8.24 -37.13 -13.74
C ASP A 112 -6.92 -37.84 -14.09
N LYS A 113 -6.86 -39.16 -13.96
CA LYS A 113 -5.66 -39.94 -14.30
C LYS A 113 -5.36 -40.00 -15.81
N HIS A 114 -6.35 -39.76 -16.67
CA HIS A 114 -6.30 -40.09 -18.09
C HIS A 114 -6.66 -38.92 -19.02
N ARG A 115 -7.47 -37.96 -18.55
CA ARG A 115 -8.06 -36.88 -19.34
C ARG A 115 -7.86 -35.54 -18.67
N VAL A 116 -7.78 -34.52 -19.51
CA VAL A 116 -7.81 -33.11 -19.10
C VAL A 116 -9.10 -32.50 -19.62
N TYR A 117 -9.81 -31.81 -18.73
CA TYR A 117 -11.03 -31.07 -18.98
C TYR A 117 -10.73 -29.58 -18.88
N TYR A 118 -11.44 -28.79 -19.68
CA TYR A 118 -11.36 -27.34 -19.61
C TYR A 118 -12.74 -26.74 -19.43
N SER A 119 -12.77 -25.58 -18.79
CA SER A 119 -13.93 -24.72 -18.70
C SER A 119 -13.46 -23.27 -18.81
N TYR A 120 -13.86 -22.63 -19.91
CA TYR A 120 -13.43 -21.29 -20.29
C TYR A 120 -14.60 -20.31 -20.32
N HIS A 121 -14.29 -19.02 -20.38
CA HIS A 121 -15.25 -17.93 -20.54
C HIS A 121 -16.37 -17.96 -19.49
N ASN A 122 -16.00 -17.96 -18.20
CA ASN A 122 -16.94 -17.96 -17.08
C ASN A 122 -17.86 -19.20 -17.11
N PHE A 123 -17.23 -20.36 -17.26
CA PHE A 123 -17.87 -21.68 -17.28
C PHE A 123 -18.77 -22.00 -18.49
N THR A 124 -18.94 -21.09 -19.43
CA THR A 124 -19.83 -21.27 -20.60
C THR A 124 -19.29 -22.25 -21.66
N VAL A 125 -17.97 -22.39 -21.78
CA VAL A 125 -17.34 -23.27 -22.78
C VAL A 125 -16.62 -24.41 -22.06
N THR A 126 -17.22 -25.59 -22.04
CA THR A 126 -16.67 -26.78 -21.38
C THR A 126 -16.33 -27.87 -22.39
N GLY A 127 -15.35 -28.71 -22.05
CA GLY A 127 -15.01 -29.85 -22.90
C GLY A 127 -13.87 -30.69 -22.36
N VAL A 128 -13.58 -31.76 -23.10
CA VAL A 128 -12.39 -32.60 -22.91
C VAL A 128 -11.36 -32.17 -23.92
N LEU A 129 -10.13 -31.95 -23.44
CA LEU A 129 -8.99 -31.60 -24.28
C LEU A 129 -8.74 -32.72 -25.30
N GLN A 130 -8.84 -32.38 -26.58
CA GLN A 130 -8.72 -33.35 -27.67
C GLN A 130 -7.26 -33.59 -28.04
N THR A 131 -6.99 -34.78 -28.56
CA THR A 131 -5.73 -35.11 -29.23
C THR A 131 -6.04 -35.65 -30.61
N PRO A 132 -5.11 -35.51 -31.60
CA PRO A 132 -5.41 -35.86 -32.99
C PRO A 132 -5.89 -37.29 -33.23
N THR A 133 -5.55 -38.23 -32.35
CA THR A 133 -5.74 -39.67 -32.61
C THR A 133 -6.53 -40.43 -31.54
N GLU A 134 -6.85 -39.84 -30.38
CA GLU A 134 -7.32 -40.63 -29.22
C GLU A 134 -8.43 -39.97 -28.38
N SER A 135 -9.25 -39.09 -28.99
CA SER A 135 -10.46 -38.51 -28.37
C SER A 135 -10.25 -37.96 -26.94
N GLY A 136 -9.07 -37.41 -26.68
CA GLY A 136 -8.71 -36.79 -25.40
C GLY A 136 -8.22 -37.73 -24.28
N ASN A 137 -8.05 -39.03 -24.54
CA ASN A 137 -7.38 -39.94 -23.60
C ASN A 137 -5.86 -39.87 -23.78
N LEU A 138 -5.20 -39.11 -22.90
CA LEU A 138 -3.75 -38.89 -22.95
C LEU A 138 -2.96 -40.17 -22.60
N SER A 139 -3.51 -41.04 -21.76
CA SER A 139 -2.87 -42.29 -21.36
C SER A 139 -2.62 -43.22 -22.53
N ARG A 140 -3.52 -43.28 -23.52
CA ARG A 140 -3.32 -44.12 -24.71
C ARG A 140 -2.09 -43.67 -25.53
N LEU A 141 -1.91 -42.36 -25.67
CA LEU A 141 -0.75 -41.74 -26.34
C LEU A 141 0.54 -41.79 -25.52
N ALA A 142 0.41 -42.14 -24.23
CA ALA A 142 1.48 -42.28 -23.28
C ALA A 142 1.67 -43.74 -22.81
N HIS A 143 1.34 -44.73 -23.65
CA HIS A 143 1.56 -46.15 -23.38
C HIS A 143 0.94 -46.65 -22.06
N GLY A 144 -0.27 -46.17 -21.74
CA GLY A 144 -1.00 -46.54 -20.53
C GLY A 144 -0.58 -45.79 -19.26
N SER A 145 0.40 -44.87 -19.34
CA SER A 145 0.82 -44.04 -18.21
C SER A 145 -0.28 -43.07 -17.78
N VAL A 146 -0.24 -42.60 -16.53
CA VAL A 146 -1.21 -41.66 -15.97
C VAL A 146 -0.64 -40.25 -15.86
N ILE A 147 -1.53 -39.26 -15.78
CA ILE A 147 -1.16 -37.87 -15.56
C ILE A 147 -0.52 -37.74 -14.17
N SER A 148 0.72 -37.25 -14.13
CA SER A 148 1.46 -36.98 -12.90
C SER A 148 1.26 -35.54 -12.46
N THR A 149 1.49 -34.58 -13.37
CA THR A 149 1.46 -33.15 -13.06
C THR A 149 0.91 -32.36 -14.23
N VAL A 150 0.01 -31.41 -13.95
CA VAL A 150 -0.36 -30.34 -14.87
C VAL A 150 0.34 -29.07 -14.42
N PHE A 151 1.21 -28.52 -15.26
CA PHE A 151 1.98 -27.31 -15.01
C PHE A 151 1.41 -26.15 -15.82
N THR A 152 1.35 -24.97 -15.22
CA THR A 152 0.77 -23.76 -15.82
C THR A 152 1.67 -22.58 -15.53
N ASP A 153 2.08 -21.84 -16.55
CA ASP A 153 2.89 -20.62 -16.36
C ASP A 153 2.03 -19.34 -16.34
N TYR A 154 2.67 -18.19 -16.13
CA TYR A 154 2.02 -16.88 -16.12
C TYR A 154 1.53 -16.40 -17.50
N TYR A 155 1.91 -17.10 -18.56
CA TYR A 155 1.61 -16.76 -19.95
C TYR A 155 0.44 -17.58 -20.51
N GLY A 156 -0.13 -18.47 -19.70
CA GLY A 156 -1.21 -19.37 -20.07
C GLY A 156 -0.75 -20.62 -20.83
N ASN A 157 0.55 -20.90 -20.86
CA ASN A 157 1.08 -22.16 -21.39
C ASN A 157 0.86 -23.28 -20.37
N ILE A 158 0.37 -24.42 -20.83
CA ILE A 158 0.04 -25.55 -19.98
C ILE A 158 0.79 -26.79 -20.49
N ILE A 159 1.51 -27.44 -19.59
CA ILE A 159 2.23 -28.69 -19.86
C ILE A 159 1.64 -29.79 -18.98
N VAL A 160 1.13 -30.83 -19.62
CA VAL A 160 0.68 -32.05 -18.96
C VAL A 160 1.81 -33.05 -19.02
N LYS A 161 2.34 -33.42 -17.86
CA LYS A 161 3.40 -34.42 -17.72
C LYS A 161 2.81 -35.73 -17.21
N MET A 162 3.05 -36.80 -17.95
CA MET A 162 2.73 -38.16 -17.55
C MET A 162 3.82 -38.71 -16.61
N GLU A 163 3.53 -39.78 -15.86
CA GLU A 163 4.52 -40.42 -14.98
C GLU A 163 5.74 -40.93 -15.75
N ASN A 164 5.54 -41.44 -16.96
CA ASN A 164 6.62 -41.88 -17.85
C ASN A 164 7.33 -40.74 -18.60
N ASN A 165 7.17 -39.49 -18.13
CA ASN A 165 7.75 -38.28 -18.70
C ASN A 165 7.37 -37.94 -20.15
N ILE A 166 6.36 -38.60 -20.72
CA ILE A 166 5.71 -38.10 -21.93
C ILE A 166 4.98 -36.81 -21.56
N MET A 167 5.11 -35.80 -22.42
CA MET A 167 4.54 -34.48 -22.18
C MET A 167 3.60 -34.07 -23.30
N PHE A 168 2.53 -33.40 -22.92
CA PHE A 168 1.59 -32.76 -23.82
C PHE A 168 1.54 -31.27 -23.53
N PHE A 169 1.41 -30.47 -24.59
CA PHE A 169 1.29 -29.03 -24.50
C PHE A 169 -0.03 -28.58 -25.06
N PHE A 170 -0.63 -27.63 -24.37
CA PHE A 170 -1.73 -26.85 -24.89
C PHE A 170 -1.68 -25.46 -24.26
N LYS A 171 -2.50 -24.58 -24.80
CA LYS A 171 -2.64 -23.23 -24.27
C LYS A 171 -4.03 -23.05 -23.69
N ILE A 172 -4.16 -22.16 -22.71
CA ILE A 172 -5.48 -21.73 -22.27
C ILE A 172 -6.30 -21.22 -23.48
N TYR A 173 -7.61 -21.52 -23.48
CA TYR A 173 -8.55 -21.33 -24.61
C TYR A 173 -8.38 -22.23 -25.82
N THR A 174 -7.38 -23.11 -25.82
CA THR A 174 -7.29 -24.15 -26.86
C THR A 174 -8.01 -25.41 -26.41
N THR A 175 -8.61 -26.10 -27.37
CA THR A 175 -9.41 -27.30 -27.15
C THR A 175 -8.65 -28.58 -27.49
N ASP A 176 -7.43 -28.45 -28.00
CA ASP A 176 -6.58 -29.56 -28.40
C ASP A 176 -5.16 -29.46 -27.82
N ALA A 177 -4.53 -30.63 -27.66
CA ALA A 177 -3.17 -30.75 -27.17
C ALA A 177 -2.26 -31.45 -28.17
N VAL A 178 -1.00 -31.04 -28.15
CA VAL A 178 0.07 -31.61 -28.97
C VAL A 178 1.06 -32.36 -28.10
N LYS A 179 1.53 -33.52 -28.57
CA LYS A 179 2.59 -34.28 -27.91
C LYS A 179 3.93 -33.57 -28.11
N LEU A 180 4.65 -33.30 -27.03
CA LEU A 180 5.98 -32.70 -27.04
C LEU A 180 7.07 -33.75 -27.32
N HIS A 181 8.29 -33.29 -27.61
CA HIS A 181 9.44 -34.18 -27.77
C HIS A 181 9.81 -34.83 -26.42
N LEU A 182 10.37 -36.04 -26.49
CA LEU A 182 10.89 -36.74 -25.31
C LEU A 182 12.22 -36.11 -24.88
N TRP A 183 12.27 -35.62 -23.66
CA TRP A 183 13.46 -34.96 -23.08
C TRP A 183 14.22 -35.83 -22.08
N THR A 184 13.56 -36.80 -21.48
CA THR A 184 14.13 -37.63 -20.41
C THR A 184 13.65 -39.06 -20.51
N ASN A 185 14.39 -39.96 -19.87
CA ASN A 185 14.03 -41.37 -19.82
C ASN A 185 12.71 -41.56 -19.05
N ASN A 186 11.95 -42.59 -19.39
CA ASN A 186 10.65 -42.89 -18.78
C ASN A 186 10.72 -43.22 -17.28
N GLN A 187 11.88 -43.60 -16.76
CA GLN A 187 12.10 -43.96 -15.35
C GLN A 187 12.59 -42.80 -14.48
N THR A 188 13.17 -41.75 -15.07
CA THR A 188 13.78 -40.65 -14.30
C THR A 188 12.70 -39.81 -13.62
N LYS A 189 12.75 -39.68 -12.29
CA LYS A 189 11.82 -38.79 -11.59
C LYS A 189 12.12 -37.33 -11.95
N SER A 190 11.11 -36.60 -12.38
CA SER A 190 11.26 -35.19 -12.74
C SER A 190 10.02 -34.37 -12.48
N LEU A 191 10.18 -33.07 -12.25
CA LEU A 191 9.09 -32.12 -11.99
C LEU A 191 9.38 -30.74 -12.62
N PHE A 192 8.32 -30.00 -12.95
CA PHE A 192 8.44 -28.64 -13.47
C PHE A 192 8.47 -27.60 -12.35
N PHE A 193 9.44 -26.69 -12.43
CA PHE A 193 9.59 -25.57 -11.51
C PHE A 193 9.65 -24.26 -12.29
N LEU A 194 9.02 -23.21 -11.75
CA LEU A 194 9.05 -21.87 -12.30
C LEU A 194 9.85 -20.98 -11.35
N ASN A 195 10.90 -20.32 -11.85
CA ASN A 195 11.64 -19.36 -11.05
C ASN A 195 10.93 -18.00 -10.98
N ALA A 196 11.44 -17.08 -10.15
CA ALA A 196 10.87 -15.74 -9.98
C ALA A 196 10.86 -14.91 -11.29
N SER A 197 11.76 -15.19 -12.24
CA SER A 197 11.80 -14.54 -13.55
C SER A 197 10.84 -15.15 -14.58
N GLY A 198 10.06 -16.18 -14.21
CA GLY A 198 9.17 -16.87 -15.14
C GLY A 198 9.87 -17.86 -16.08
N LYS A 199 11.15 -18.21 -15.83
CA LYS A 199 11.83 -19.29 -16.55
C LYS A 199 11.41 -20.65 -16.01
N ILE A 200 11.18 -21.59 -16.92
CA ILE A 200 10.70 -22.94 -16.63
C ILE A 200 11.90 -23.88 -16.58
N TYR A 201 12.01 -24.63 -15.49
CA TYR A 201 13.02 -25.64 -15.25
C TYR A 201 12.37 -27.01 -15.17
N LEU A 202 13.01 -28.01 -15.76
CA LEU A 202 12.77 -29.41 -15.46
C LEU A 202 13.80 -29.85 -14.42
N ILE A 203 13.31 -30.18 -13.23
CA ILE A 203 14.15 -30.65 -12.13
C ILE A 203 14.14 -32.17 -12.17
N TYR A 204 15.32 -32.78 -12.28
CA TYR A 204 15.51 -34.23 -12.16
C TYR A 204 15.87 -34.59 -10.73
N VAL A 205 15.33 -35.72 -10.27
CA VAL A 205 15.65 -36.32 -8.97
C VAL A 205 16.18 -37.71 -9.24
N PHE A 206 17.46 -37.93 -8.95
CA PHE A 206 18.12 -39.21 -9.10
C PHE A 206 17.96 -40.08 -7.86
N ASP A 207 18.24 -41.37 -7.98
CA ASP A 207 18.03 -42.35 -6.90
C ASP A 207 18.97 -42.14 -5.70
N ASP A 208 20.11 -41.48 -5.92
CA ASP A 208 21.04 -41.04 -4.87
C ASP A 208 20.56 -39.78 -4.12
N GLY A 209 19.38 -39.26 -4.46
CA GLY A 209 18.80 -38.05 -3.89
C GLY A 209 19.37 -36.74 -4.47
N THR A 210 20.27 -36.81 -5.45
CA THR A 210 20.77 -35.60 -6.11
C THR A 210 19.69 -34.97 -6.99
N ILE A 211 19.67 -33.65 -6.99
CA ILE A 211 18.70 -32.84 -7.72
C ILE A 211 19.45 -32.02 -8.77
N TYR A 212 19.04 -32.15 -10.03
CA TYR A 212 19.63 -31.41 -11.14
C TYR A 212 18.57 -30.58 -11.88
N PRO A 213 18.63 -29.24 -11.83
CA PRO A 213 17.74 -28.37 -12.59
C PRO A 213 18.27 -28.17 -14.01
N GLN A 214 17.40 -28.29 -15.01
CA GLN A 214 17.70 -27.98 -16.41
C GLN A 214 16.68 -26.98 -16.97
N ASP A 215 17.15 -25.95 -17.69
CA ASP A 215 16.29 -25.03 -18.42
C ASP A 215 15.43 -25.80 -19.44
N TYR A 216 14.10 -25.62 -19.39
CA TYR A 216 13.17 -26.22 -20.34
C TYR A 216 12.65 -25.16 -21.32
N PRO A 217 13.08 -25.19 -22.60
CA PRO A 217 12.80 -24.12 -23.56
C PRO A 217 11.42 -24.29 -24.21
N VAL A 218 10.35 -24.06 -23.44
CA VAL A 218 8.95 -24.20 -23.91
C VAL A 218 8.71 -23.47 -25.23
N ARG A 219 9.26 -22.26 -25.38
CA ARG A 219 9.11 -21.48 -26.62
C ARG A 219 9.69 -22.21 -27.84
N LEU A 220 10.88 -22.80 -27.74
CA LEU A 220 11.48 -23.56 -28.85
C LEU A 220 10.69 -24.84 -29.16
N GLU A 221 10.21 -25.54 -28.13
CA GLU A 221 9.36 -26.72 -28.29
C GLU A 221 8.07 -26.37 -29.05
N THR A 222 7.40 -25.28 -28.66
CA THR A 222 6.16 -24.83 -29.33
C THR A 222 6.40 -24.44 -30.79
N GLN A 223 7.51 -23.75 -31.09
CA GLN A 223 7.88 -23.38 -32.47
C GLN A 223 8.21 -24.60 -33.33
N SER A 224 8.90 -25.59 -32.76
CA SER A 224 9.21 -26.86 -33.43
C SER A 224 7.92 -27.60 -33.81
N ILE A 225 6.91 -27.59 -32.94
CA ILE A 225 5.61 -28.23 -33.22
C ILE A 225 4.77 -27.40 -34.20
N ALA A 226 4.77 -26.07 -34.10
CA ALA A 226 4.08 -25.17 -35.02
C ALA A 226 4.42 -25.45 -36.48
N SER A 227 5.69 -25.77 -36.76
CA SER A 227 6.14 -26.14 -38.11
C SER A 227 5.41 -27.36 -38.69
N LYS A 228 4.92 -28.27 -37.83
CA LYS A 228 4.26 -29.52 -38.23
C LYS A 228 2.75 -29.36 -38.43
N THR A 229 2.10 -28.44 -37.71
CA THR A 229 0.63 -28.34 -37.67
C THR A 229 0.02 -27.40 -38.71
N LYS A 230 0.84 -26.67 -39.50
CA LYS A 230 0.41 -25.60 -40.45
C LYS A 230 -0.41 -24.46 -39.81
N GLU A 231 -0.64 -24.50 -38.50
CA GLU A 231 -1.38 -23.51 -37.73
C GLU A 231 -0.50 -22.26 -37.53
N LYS A 232 -1.04 -21.08 -37.83
CA LYS A 232 -0.33 -19.81 -37.70
C LYS A 232 -0.98 -18.95 -36.62
N CYS A 233 -0.20 -18.06 -36.02
CA CYS A 233 -0.77 -17.03 -35.17
C CYS A 233 -1.45 -15.96 -36.04
N PRO A 234 -2.68 -15.51 -35.71
CA PRO A 234 -3.38 -14.48 -36.47
C PRO A 234 -2.69 -13.10 -36.39
N PHE A 235 -1.83 -12.87 -35.39
CA PHE A 235 -1.03 -11.65 -35.25
C PHE A 235 0.47 -11.95 -35.24
N ILE A 236 1.27 -10.92 -35.50
CA ILE A 236 2.74 -10.99 -35.56
C ILE A 236 3.34 -10.51 -34.24
N ILE A 237 2.82 -9.39 -33.73
CA ILE A 237 3.35 -8.71 -32.54
C ILE A 237 2.18 -8.33 -31.62
N PHE A 238 2.40 -8.52 -30.32
CA PHE A 238 1.57 -7.94 -29.27
C PHE A 238 2.46 -7.39 -28.16
N HIS A 239 2.47 -6.08 -27.98
CA HIS A 239 3.32 -5.37 -27.02
C HIS A 239 2.49 -4.55 -26.03
N HIS A 240 3.05 -4.27 -24.86
CA HIS A 240 2.45 -3.40 -23.85
C HIS A 240 3.52 -2.78 -22.95
N ASN A 241 3.18 -1.71 -22.23
CA ASN A 241 4.03 -1.11 -21.20
C ASN A 241 3.66 -1.51 -19.75
N ILE A 242 2.83 -2.54 -19.57
CA ILE A 242 2.45 -3.06 -18.24
C ILE A 242 3.63 -3.83 -17.62
N MET A 243 4.36 -3.16 -16.72
CA MET A 243 5.55 -3.70 -16.07
C MET A 243 5.23 -4.57 -14.85
N TYR A 244 4.31 -4.12 -13.99
CA TYR A 244 4.05 -4.74 -12.69
C TYR A 244 2.84 -5.68 -12.74
N ILE A 245 2.83 -6.66 -11.84
CA ILE A 245 1.69 -7.57 -11.64
C ILE A 245 0.63 -7.00 -10.69
N SER A 246 0.96 -5.93 -9.96
CA SER A 246 0.10 -5.26 -8.99
C SER A 246 0.39 -3.76 -8.97
N TYR A 247 -0.66 -2.95 -8.99
CA TYR A 247 -0.63 -1.50 -8.86
C TYR A 247 -1.52 -1.10 -7.68
N VAL A 248 -1.12 -0.08 -6.94
CA VAL A 248 -1.95 0.53 -5.89
C VAL A 248 -2.42 1.90 -6.39
N LEU A 249 -3.73 2.12 -6.36
CA LEU A 249 -4.34 3.39 -6.75
C LEU A 249 -4.95 4.07 -5.53
N ASP A 250 -4.44 5.27 -5.23
CA ASP A 250 -4.98 6.13 -4.18
C ASP A 250 -6.00 7.12 -4.76
N LYS A 251 -6.66 7.91 -3.91
CA LYS A 251 -7.61 8.93 -4.35
C LYS A 251 -6.94 9.96 -5.25
N GLY A 252 -7.67 10.47 -6.23
CA GLY A 252 -7.17 11.45 -7.21
C GLY A 252 -6.13 10.91 -8.20
N HIS A 253 -5.61 9.70 -7.98
CA HIS A 253 -4.64 9.08 -8.88
C HIS A 253 -5.36 8.35 -10.03
N TYR A 254 -4.65 8.20 -11.15
CA TYR A 254 -5.08 7.40 -12.29
C TYR A 254 -3.97 6.43 -12.71
N LEU A 255 -4.36 5.31 -13.32
CA LEU A 255 -3.44 4.33 -13.89
C LEU A 255 -3.67 4.28 -15.40
N SER A 256 -2.63 4.57 -16.18
CA SER A 256 -2.68 4.49 -17.65
C SER A 256 -1.65 3.52 -18.20
N PHE A 257 -2.05 2.73 -19.19
CA PHE A 257 -1.16 1.84 -19.95
C PHE A 257 -1.57 1.79 -21.42
N TRP A 258 -0.65 1.37 -22.27
CA TRP A 258 -0.91 1.09 -23.67
C TRP A 258 -0.63 -0.37 -24.02
N ALA A 259 -1.36 -0.88 -24.99
CA ALA A 259 -1.11 -2.16 -25.65
C ALA A 259 -1.23 -1.99 -27.17
N GLN A 260 -0.38 -2.69 -27.91
CA GLN A 260 -0.31 -2.63 -29.36
C GLN A 260 -0.36 -4.04 -29.95
N ILE A 261 -1.15 -4.22 -31.02
CA ILE A 261 -1.22 -5.43 -31.81
C ILE A 261 -0.88 -5.11 -33.28
N VAL A 262 -0.05 -5.95 -33.90
CA VAL A 262 0.31 -5.86 -35.32
C VAL A 262 -0.09 -7.16 -36.02
N TYR A 263 -0.87 -7.05 -37.08
CA TYR A 263 -1.45 -8.20 -37.79
C TYR A 263 -1.61 -7.92 -39.30
N PRO A 264 -1.69 -8.96 -40.15
CA PRO A 264 -1.90 -8.78 -41.59
C PRO A 264 -3.22 -8.07 -41.91
N GLU A 265 -3.23 -7.28 -42.98
CA GLU A 265 -4.47 -6.67 -43.48
C GLU A 265 -5.59 -7.71 -43.67
N ASN A 266 -6.84 -7.29 -43.44
CA ASN A 266 -8.06 -8.10 -43.51
C ASN A 266 -8.28 -9.13 -42.39
N ALA A 267 -7.39 -9.26 -41.39
CA ALA A 267 -7.65 -10.16 -40.25
C ALA A 267 -8.61 -9.57 -39.20
N GLY A 268 -8.84 -8.25 -39.19
CA GLY A 268 -9.86 -7.62 -38.34
C GLY A 268 -9.63 -7.67 -36.82
N LEU A 269 -8.41 -7.99 -36.36
CA LEU A 269 -8.12 -8.19 -34.94
C LEU A 269 -8.25 -6.92 -34.09
N TYR A 270 -8.47 -7.08 -32.79
CA TYR A 270 -8.52 -5.99 -31.81
C TYR A 270 -7.96 -6.42 -30.45
N ILE A 271 -7.81 -5.45 -29.54
CA ILE A 271 -7.32 -5.68 -28.18
C ILE A 271 -8.52 -5.67 -27.23
N THR A 272 -8.62 -6.69 -26.40
CA THR A 272 -9.66 -6.83 -25.38
C THR A 272 -9.10 -6.51 -24.00
N VAL A 273 -9.82 -5.68 -23.25
CA VAL A 273 -9.46 -5.26 -21.88
C VAL A 273 -10.63 -5.61 -20.96
N GLU A 274 -10.46 -6.69 -20.21
CA GLU A 274 -11.46 -7.26 -19.31
C GLU A 274 -11.03 -7.00 -17.86
N SER A 275 -11.95 -6.50 -17.03
CA SER A 275 -11.73 -6.29 -15.60
C SER A 275 -12.73 -7.11 -14.80
N TYR A 276 -12.27 -7.68 -13.69
CA TYR A 276 -13.09 -8.41 -12.74
C TYR A 276 -12.84 -7.91 -11.32
N GLY A 277 -13.90 -7.80 -10.55
CA GLY A 277 -13.89 -7.17 -9.23
C GLY A 277 -15.03 -6.15 -9.08
N PRO A 278 -15.01 -5.36 -8.01
CA PRO A 278 -16.05 -4.37 -7.76
C PRO A 278 -15.98 -3.22 -8.78
N ASP A 279 -17.14 -2.67 -9.15
CA ASP A 279 -17.26 -1.53 -10.07
C ASP A 279 -16.92 -0.20 -9.35
N ILE A 280 -15.62 0.02 -9.11
CA ILE A 280 -15.09 1.16 -8.35
C ILE A 280 -14.17 2.07 -9.17
N LEU A 281 -13.85 1.70 -10.41
CA LEU A 281 -13.01 2.48 -11.31
C LEU A 281 -13.76 2.74 -12.62
N LYS A 282 -13.67 3.98 -13.11
CA LYS A 282 -14.04 4.30 -14.48
C LYS A 282 -12.90 3.93 -15.41
N LYS A 283 -13.24 3.53 -16.63
CA LYS A 283 -12.32 3.12 -17.68
C LYS A 283 -12.56 4.00 -18.90
N GLU A 284 -11.54 4.72 -19.31
CA GLU A 284 -11.49 5.40 -20.60
C GLU A 284 -10.49 4.70 -21.51
N SER A 285 -10.79 4.67 -22.81
CA SER A 285 -9.91 4.07 -23.80
C SER A 285 -9.86 4.89 -25.07
N GLN A 286 -8.65 5.08 -25.59
CA GLN A 286 -8.39 5.69 -26.88
C GLN A 286 -7.72 4.66 -27.79
N VAL A 287 -8.18 4.57 -29.05
CA VAL A 287 -7.66 3.61 -30.02
C VAL A 287 -7.04 4.37 -31.19
N LEU A 288 -5.79 4.07 -31.48
CA LEU A 288 -5.06 4.53 -32.66
C LEU A 288 -4.92 3.37 -33.63
N TYR A 289 -5.09 3.66 -34.91
CA TYR A 289 -5.06 2.67 -35.98
C TYR A 289 -4.22 3.17 -37.15
N GLU A 290 -3.31 2.33 -37.60
CA GLU A 290 -2.40 2.62 -38.70
C GLU A 290 -2.34 1.42 -39.65
N ILE A 291 -2.18 1.68 -40.94
CA ILE A 291 -1.96 0.66 -41.97
C ILE A 291 -0.68 1.00 -42.69
N ALA A 292 0.25 0.05 -42.77
CA ALA A 292 1.49 0.20 -43.51
C ALA A 292 1.97 -1.16 -44.05
N SER A 293 2.37 -1.18 -45.33
CA SER A 293 3.07 -2.32 -45.95
C SER A 293 2.35 -3.68 -45.84
N GLY A 294 1.01 -3.71 -45.94
CA GLY A 294 0.24 -4.96 -45.84
C GLY A 294 -0.10 -5.38 -44.40
N TYR A 295 0.22 -4.53 -43.41
CA TYR A 295 -0.03 -4.79 -42.00
C TYR A 295 -0.85 -3.66 -41.37
N CYS A 296 -1.72 -4.08 -40.45
CA CYS A 296 -2.50 -3.23 -39.58
C CYS A 296 -1.87 -3.18 -38.19
N THR A 297 -1.70 -1.98 -37.65
CA THR A 297 -1.28 -1.73 -36.27
C THR A 297 -2.44 -1.08 -35.52
N LYS A 298 -2.84 -1.67 -34.39
CA LYS A 298 -3.79 -1.07 -33.44
C LYS A 298 -3.12 -0.85 -32.11
N THR A 299 -3.15 0.37 -31.61
CA THR A 299 -2.67 0.72 -30.28
C THR A 299 -3.85 1.21 -29.45
N ILE A 300 -4.08 0.62 -28.29
CA ILE A 300 -5.06 1.09 -27.31
C ILE A 300 -4.32 1.70 -26.13
N THR A 301 -4.74 2.89 -25.71
CA THR A 301 -4.36 3.49 -24.43
C THR A 301 -5.56 3.44 -23.52
N VAL A 302 -5.40 2.87 -22.33
CA VAL A 302 -6.46 2.70 -21.34
C VAL A 302 -6.09 3.43 -20.08
N THR A 303 -7.02 4.19 -19.53
CA THR A 303 -6.86 4.90 -18.25
C THR A 303 -7.96 4.49 -17.29
N PHE A 304 -7.55 4.05 -16.10
CA PHE A 304 -8.41 3.77 -14.96
C PHE A 304 -8.32 4.89 -13.92
N TYR A 305 -9.45 5.37 -13.42
CA TYR A 305 -9.51 6.46 -12.44
C TYR A 305 -10.83 6.44 -11.62
N GLN A 306 -10.89 7.25 -10.55
CA GLN A 306 -12.10 7.46 -9.75
C GLN A 306 -12.63 8.90 -9.91
N THR A 307 -13.95 9.05 -9.80
CA THR A 307 -14.64 10.35 -9.82
C THR A 307 -15.45 10.61 -8.54
N VAL A 308 -15.20 9.84 -7.48
CA VAL A 308 -15.96 9.93 -6.24
C VAL A 308 -15.44 11.10 -5.42
N ASP A 309 -16.36 11.96 -5.00
CA ASP A 309 -16.11 13.01 -4.03
C ASP A 309 -16.48 12.54 -2.63
N TYR A 310 -15.53 12.64 -1.71
CA TYR A 310 -15.67 12.26 -0.31
C TYR A 310 -15.95 13.46 0.60
N GLU A 311 -16.10 14.67 0.06
CA GLU A 311 -16.43 15.88 0.82
C GLU A 311 -17.90 15.92 1.26
N ALA A 312 -18.14 16.44 2.47
CA ALA A 312 -19.47 16.71 3.02
C ALA A 312 -20.47 15.52 3.01
N VAL A 313 -19.98 14.28 2.93
CA VAL A 313 -20.81 13.08 2.95
C VAL A 313 -21.21 12.69 4.38
N LYS A 314 -22.43 12.15 4.54
CA LYS A 314 -22.97 11.76 5.87
C LYS A 314 -22.17 10.66 6.54
N ASP A 315 -21.68 9.69 5.76
CA ASP A 315 -20.88 8.57 6.25
C ASP A 315 -19.70 8.32 5.32
N TYR A 316 -18.60 8.98 5.64
CA TYR A 316 -17.34 8.89 4.91
C TYR A 316 -16.78 7.46 4.89
N PHE A 317 -16.83 6.74 6.02
CA PHE A 317 -16.21 5.42 6.12
C PHE A 317 -16.96 4.37 5.30
N THR A 318 -18.30 4.43 5.30
CA THR A 318 -19.10 3.56 4.45
C THR A 318 -18.85 3.85 2.97
N LEU A 319 -18.75 5.13 2.58
CA LEU A 319 -18.43 5.49 1.19
C LEU A 319 -17.01 5.04 0.80
N GLN A 320 -16.04 5.19 1.69
CA GLN A 320 -14.68 4.69 1.50
C GLN A 320 -14.68 3.18 1.25
N ASN A 321 -15.31 2.41 2.14
CA ASN A 321 -15.37 0.95 2.00
C ASN A 321 -16.04 0.50 0.69
N LYS A 322 -17.06 1.22 0.22
CA LYS A 322 -17.74 0.93 -1.06
C LYS A 322 -16.87 1.19 -2.28
N ASN A 323 -15.89 2.09 -2.19
CA ASN A 323 -15.05 2.52 -3.30
C ASN A 323 -13.60 2.04 -3.20
N THR A 324 -13.30 1.16 -2.24
CA THR A 324 -12.03 0.45 -2.12
C THR A 324 -12.21 -1.01 -2.51
N GLY A 325 -11.17 -1.63 -3.08
CA GLY A 325 -11.25 -3.02 -3.48
C GLY A 325 -10.11 -3.43 -4.39
N LEU A 326 -10.16 -4.67 -4.84
CA LEU A 326 -9.17 -5.23 -5.76
C LEU A 326 -9.84 -5.53 -7.09
N LEU A 327 -9.27 -5.02 -8.18
CA LEU A 327 -9.65 -5.39 -9.53
C LEU A 327 -8.53 -6.22 -10.17
N VAL A 328 -8.90 -7.28 -10.88
CA VAL A 328 -7.99 -8.04 -11.75
C VAL A 328 -8.28 -7.64 -13.18
N VAL A 329 -7.28 -7.10 -13.86
CA VAL A 329 -7.38 -6.64 -15.24
C VAL A 329 -6.60 -7.59 -16.14
N ARG A 330 -7.22 -7.98 -17.24
CA ARG A 330 -6.62 -8.77 -18.32
C ARG A 330 -6.62 -7.98 -19.62
N VAL A 331 -5.48 -8.01 -20.29
CA VAL A 331 -5.29 -7.42 -21.61
C VAL A 331 -4.81 -8.53 -22.55
N ARG A 332 -5.53 -8.71 -23.67
CA ARG A 332 -5.24 -9.79 -24.63
C ARG A 332 -5.69 -9.42 -26.05
N PRO A 333 -5.13 -10.08 -27.08
CA PRO A 333 -5.71 -10.09 -28.43
C PRO A 333 -7.13 -10.68 -28.45
N SER A 334 -7.92 -10.27 -29.46
CA SER A 334 -9.27 -10.81 -29.73
C SER A 334 -9.25 -12.27 -30.14
N GLU A 335 -8.27 -12.67 -30.95
CA GLU A 335 -8.06 -14.05 -31.40
C GLU A 335 -6.72 -14.58 -30.95
N TYR A 336 -6.68 -15.89 -30.68
CA TYR A 336 -5.56 -16.53 -30.03
C TYR A 336 -5.43 -18.00 -30.46
N THR A 337 -4.20 -18.47 -30.74
CA THR A 337 -3.90 -19.88 -31.07
C THR A 337 -2.73 -20.42 -30.25
N LYS A 338 -2.59 -21.76 -30.17
CA LYS A 338 -1.46 -22.39 -29.45
C LYS A 338 -0.08 -22.01 -30.00
N MET A 339 -0.02 -21.53 -31.25
CA MET A 339 1.21 -21.12 -31.91
C MET A 339 1.54 -19.64 -31.72
N CYS A 340 0.64 -18.86 -31.13
CA CYS A 340 0.92 -17.46 -30.83
C CYS A 340 2.00 -17.32 -29.74
N PRO A 341 2.95 -16.38 -29.93
CA PRO A 341 3.80 -15.97 -28.83
C PRO A 341 2.90 -15.46 -27.69
N ALA A 342 3.27 -15.80 -26.46
CA ALA A 342 2.50 -15.37 -25.30
C ALA A 342 2.37 -13.84 -25.25
N ALA A 343 1.12 -13.39 -25.11
CA ALA A 343 0.73 -12.01 -25.32
C ALA A 343 -0.44 -11.57 -24.43
N GLN A 344 -0.94 -12.42 -23.52
CA GLN A 344 -1.89 -11.93 -22.53
C GLN A 344 -1.13 -11.42 -21.30
N LYS A 345 -1.62 -10.33 -20.71
CA LYS A 345 -1.11 -9.79 -19.45
C LYS A 345 -2.25 -9.67 -18.48
N VAL A 346 -2.05 -10.20 -17.28
CA VAL A 346 -2.96 -10.08 -16.14
C VAL A 346 -2.24 -9.34 -15.03
N PHE A 347 -2.88 -8.33 -14.46
CA PHE A 347 -2.35 -7.53 -13.36
C PHE A 347 -3.48 -7.10 -12.42
N GLN A 348 -3.13 -6.75 -11.20
CA GLN A 348 -4.08 -6.31 -10.17
C GLN A 348 -4.01 -4.80 -10.00
N VAL A 349 -5.15 -4.20 -9.72
CA VAL A 349 -5.27 -2.80 -9.31
C VAL A 349 -5.96 -2.79 -7.95
N ALA A 350 -5.18 -2.57 -6.90
CA ALA A 350 -5.68 -2.41 -5.54
C ALA A 350 -6.03 -0.93 -5.33
N VAL A 351 -7.31 -0.64 -5.17
CA VAL A 351 -7.80 0.71 -4.87
C VAL A 351 -7.93 0.85 -3.37
N GLY A 352 -7.11 1.71 -2.77
CA GLY A 352 -7.08 1.87 -1.32
C GLY A 352 -5.80 2.53 -0.81
N CYS A 353 -5.53 2.32 0.48
CA CYS A 353 -4.37 2.91 1.13
C CYS A 353 -3.08 2.20 0.71
N ASP A 354 -2.14 2.98 0.17
CA ASP A 354 -0.77 2.56 -0.07
C ASP A 354 0.07 2.71 1.21
N PHE A 355 0.31 1.60 1.90
CA PHE A 355 1.06 1.59 3.16
C PHE A 355 2.56 1.89 3.01
N SER A 356 3.09 1.93 1.79
CA SER A 356 4.46 2.41 1.54
C SER A 356 4.56 3.93 1.67
N LYS A 357 3.43 4.65 1.56
CA LYS A 357 3.40 6.11 1.63
C LYS A 357 3.29 6.61 3.06
N PHE A 358 4.04 7.67 3.36
CA PHE A 358 3.97 8.37 4.64
C PHE A 358 4.24 9.86 4.46
N ILE A 359 3.78 10.67 5.43
CA ILE A 359 4.04 12.11 5.44
C ILE A 359 5.08 12.48 6.50
N ALA A 360 5.87 13.51 6.21
CA ALA A 360 6.82 14.11 7.13
C ALA A 360 6.80 15.64 7.04
N VAL A 361 7.24 16.33 8.09
CA VAL A 361 7.39 17.79 8.06
C VAL A 361 8.75 18.14 7.46
N LYS A 362 8.76 19.07 6.51
CA LYS A 362 9.96 19.59 5.86
C LYS A 362 10.93 20.17 6.89
N GLY A 363 12.22 19.88 6.74
CA GLY A 363 13.28 20.37 7.63
C GLY A 363 13.55 19.51 8.87
N PHE A 364 12.81 18.41 9.07
CA PHE A 364 13.06 17.45 10.15
C PHE A 364 13.82 16.25 9.63
N ASP A 365 15.14 16.26 9.79
CA ASP A 365 15.98 15.08 9.52
C ASP A 365 15.94 14.12 10.73
N ARG A 366 15.73 12.83 10.48
CA ARG A 366 15.75 11.78 11.51
C ARG A 366 17.17 11.36 11.92
N LYS A 367 18.19 11.68 11.11
CA LYS A 367 19.58 11.20 11.27
C LYS A 367 20.57 12.27 11.73
N SER A 368 20.19 13.54 11.74
CA SER A 368 21.12 14.66 12.00
C SER A 368 21.54 14.83 13.47
N CYS A 369 20.80 14.25 14.43
CA CYS A 369 21.02 14.47 15.85
C CYS A 369 21.55 13.23 16.59
N ARG A 370 22.28 13.45 17.70
CA ARG A 370 22.76 12.37 18.58
C ARG A 370 21.62 11.86 19.46
N TRP A 371 21.36 10.56 19.39
CA TRP A 371 20.32 9.91 20.19
C TRP A 371 20.82 9.71 21.62
N HIS A 372 20.06 10.20 22.59
CA HIS A 372 20.30 9.93 24.00
C HIS A 372 18.96 9.86 24.74
N ASP A 373 18.81 8.94 25.68
CA ASP A 373 17.59 8.85 26.46
C ASP A 373 17.50 10.05 27.42
N PHE A 374 16.41 10.81 27.33
CA PHE A 374 16.14 11.90 28.25
C PHE A 374 14.66 12.02 28.59
N PHE A 375 14.39 12.71 29.69
CA PHE A 375 13.07 13.11 30.09
C PHE A 375 13.01 14.63 30.12
N TYR A 376 11.86 15.18 29.72
CA TYR A 376 11.56 16.59 29.91
C TYR A 376 10.32 16.76 30.79
N ILE A 377 10.27 17.90 31.48
CA ILE A 377 9.21 18.21 32.44
C ILE A 377 8.36 19.34 31.89
N ILE A 378 7.06 19.09 31.76
CA ILE A 378 6.06 20.10 31.44
C ILE A 378 5.48 20.60 32.76
N LYS A 379 5.61 21.89 33.05
CA LYS A 379 5.04 22.48 34.27
C LYS A 379 3.52 22.40 34.22
N LYS A 380 2.89 22.12 35.36
CA LYS A 380 1.42 22.09 35.47
C LYS A 380 0.71 23.37 35.00
N SER A 381 1.39 24.51 35.11
CA SER A 381 0.92 25.82 34.66
C SER A 381 0.85 25.96 33.14
N TYR A 382 1.38 25.01 32.38
CA TYR A 382 1.39 24.97 30.91
C TYR A 382 0.56 23.83 30.34
N LEU A 383 -0.16 23.10 31.21
CA LEU A 383 -1.05 22.00 30.83
C LEU A 383 -2.49 22.47 30.95
N ARG A 384 -3.34 22.14 29.97
CA ARG A 384 -4.73 22.60 29.86
C ARG A 384 -5.55 22.41 31.14
N ASP A 385 -5.54 21.21 31.70
CA ASP A 385 -6.34 20.86 32.89
C ASP A 385 -5.73 21.34 34.21
N ARG A 386 -4.60 22.08 34.13
CA ARG A 386 -3.84 22.58 35.28
C ARG A 386 -3.70 21.53 36.41
N PRO A 387 -3.17 20.32 36.11
CA PRO A 387 -3.11 19.21 37.06
C PRO A 387 -2.28 19.57 38.30
N SER A 388 -2.46 18.82 39.40
CA SER A 388 -1.76 19.12 40.66
C SER A 388 -0.23 18.95 40.58
N LYS A 389 0.25 18.11 39.65
CA LYS A 389 1.68 17.76 39.46
C LYS A 389 2.15 18.08 38.03
N ASN A 390 3.45 18.32 37.91
CA ASN A 390 4.11 18.46 36.61
C ASN A 390 4.11 17.13 35.86
N LEU A 391 4.05 17.18 34.53
CA LEU A 391 4.11 15.99 33.69
C LEU A 391 5.56 15.71 33.30
N ARG A 392 6.05 14.50 33.60
CA ARG A 392 7.37 14.02 33.18
C ARG A 392 7.20 13.12 31.96
N VAL A 393 7.77 13.48 30.82
CA VAL A 393 7.64 12.75 29.55
C VAL A 393 8.98 12.15 29.16
N LYS A 394 8.98 10.85 28.78
CA LYS A 394 10.13 10.21 28.14
C LYS A 394 10.12 10.56 26.65
N TYR A 395 11.22 11.08 26.11
CA TYR A 395 11.31 11.37 24.68
C TYR A 395 11.50 10.08 23.87
N ASP A 396 10.64 9.84 22.88
CA ASP A 396 10.71 8.67 22.00
C ASP A 396 11.31 9.05 20.64
N TRP A 397 12.61 8.81 20.49
CA TRP A 397 13.36 9.13 19.25
C TRP A 397 12.82 8.41 18.01
N LYS A 398 12.40 7.15 18.14
CA LYS A 398 11.89 6.37 17.01
C LYS A 398 10.61 6.98 16.46
N LYS A 399 9.82 7.60 17.34
CA LYS A 399 8.52 8.18 17.02
C LYS A 399 8.59 9.66 16.65
N TYR A 400 9.40 10.44 17.36
CA TYR A 400 9.42 11.91 17.27
C TYR A 400 10.53 12.46 16.39
N GLY A 401 11.58 11.66 16.14
CA GLY A 401 12.76 12.11 15.39
C GLY A 401 13.57 13.16 16.14
N CYS A 402 14.38 13.92 15.41
CA CYS A 402 15.19 15.00 15.97
C CYS A 402 14.34 16.25 16.23
N PRO A 403 14.43 16.86 17.43
CA PRO A 403 13.73 18.10 17.68
C PRO A 403 14.38 19.26 16.91
N LEU A 404 13.56 20.10 16.29
CA LEU A 404 14.02 21.34 15.66
C LEU A 404 14.19 22.42 16.73
N ARG A 405 15.37 23.02 16.80
CA ARG A 405 15.67 24.09 17.75
C ARG A 405 15.29 25.43 17.16
N LEU A 406 14.38 26.15 17.81
CA LEU A 406 13.92 27.47 17.39
C LEU A 406 14.03 28.48 18.53
N ASN A 407 14.39 29.73 18.20
CA ASN A 407 14.33 30.80 19.18
C ASN A 407 12.85 31.12 19.49
N PHE A 408 12.51 31.48 20.73
CA PHE A 408 11.12 31.82 21.10
C PHE A 408 10.49 32.95 20.26
N LYS A 409 11.30 33.81 19.62
CA LYS A 409 10.83 34.87 18.71
C LYS A 409 10.53 34.37 17.28
N GLU A 410 11.04 33.22 16.89
CA GLU A 410 10.85 32.65 15.57
C GLU A 410 9.45 32.05 15.45
N LYS A 411 8.82 32.27 14.29
CA LYS A 411 7.53 31.66 13.94
C LYS A 411 7.80 30.44 13.09
N PHE A 412 7.06 29.35 13.32
CA PHE A 412 7.24 28.11 12.56
C PHE A 412 6.03 27.81 11.69
N HIS A 413 6.24 27.72 10.38
CA HIS A 413 5.22 27.25 9.44
C HIS A 413 5.51 25.79 9.05
N PRO A 414 4.69 24.82 9.49
CA PRO A 414 4.85 23.44 9.08
C PRO A 414 4.52 23.31 7.58
N VAL A 415 5.38 22.64 6.83
CA VAL A 415 5.11 22.20 5.46
C VAL A 415 5.20 20.68 5.44
N LEU A 416 4.12 20.01 5.00
CA LEU A 416 4.08 18.56 4.89
C LEU A 416 4.60 18.10 3.53
N GLN A 417 5.31 16.97 3.53
CA GLN A 417 5.87 16.33 2.35
C GLN A 417 5.46 14.85 2.34
N LEU A 418 5.04 14.35 1.18
CA LEU A 418 4.69 12.95 0.96
C LEU A 418 5.92 12.18 0.46
N TYR A 419 6.14 11.02 1.06
CA TYR A 419 7.22 10.09 0.73
C TYR A 419 6.67 8.70 0.44
N SER A 420 7.39 7.92 -0.37
CA SER A 420 7.29 6.46 -0.46
C SER A 420 8.62 5.82 -0.05
N ASP A 421 8.69 4.49 -0.13
CA ASP A 421 9.94 3.73 0.02
C ASP A 421 11.04 4.18 -0.96
N ASP A 422 10.65 4.71 -2.13
CA ASP A 422 11.57 5.21 -3.17
C ASP A 422 12.03 6.65 -2.93
N GLY A 423 11.47 7.35 -1.94
CA GLY A 423 11.86 8.70 -1.54
C GLY A 423 10.75 9.74 -1.62
N TYR A 424 11.14 10.99 -1.83
CA TYR A 424 10.22 12.14 -1.87
C TYR A 424 9.33 12.10 -3.12
N ILE A 425 8.03 12.35 -2.94
CA ILE A 425 7.04 12.43 -4.03
C ILE A 425 6.68 13.89 -4.29
N GLU A 426 6.07 14.55 -3.30
CA GLU A 426 5.52 15.90 -3.44
C GLU A 426 5.41 16.66 -2.11
N ASP A 427 5.25 17.98 -2.19
CA ASP A 427 4.83 18.81 -1.05
C ASP A 427 3.30 18.77 -0.99
N VAL A 428 2.74 18.46 0.17
CA VAL A 428 1.29 18.36 0.39
C VAL A 428 0.68 19.77 0.34
N ASP A 429 -0.26 19.99 -0.59
CA ASP A 429 -0.93 21.27 -0.84
C ASP A 429 -2.34 21.37 -0.25
N VAL A 430 -2.82 20.31 0.39
CA VAL A 430 -4.11 20.25 1.05
C VAL A 430 -4.08 20.72 2.50
N ASN A 431 -5.27 20.99 3.05
CA ASN A 431 -5.43 21.42 4.44
C ASN A 431 -5.07 20.30 5.43
N PHE A 432 -4.35 20.65 6.48
CA PHE A 432 -4.04 19.77 7.60
C PHE A 432 -4.18 20.52 8.92
N ILE A 433 -4.29 19.77 10.01
CA ILE A 433 -4.30 20.31 11.36
C ILE A 433 -3.05 19.91 12.12
N VAL A 434 -2.65 20.76 13.05
CA VAL A 434 -1.51 20.54 13.94
C VAL A 434 -1.95 20.78 15.38
N TRP A 435 -1.59 19.85 16.28
CA TRP A 435 -1.86 19.97 17.71
C TRP A 435 -0.77 19.32 18.56
N GLU A 436 -0.60 19.77 19.79
CA GLU A 436 0.41 19.26 20.72
C GLU A 436 -0.10 18.01 21.45
N ILE A 437 0.67 16.92 21.44
CA ILE A 437 0.15 15.60 21.87
C ILE A 437 0.18 15.35 23.39
N HIS A 438 0.81 16.22 24.17
CA HIS A 438 0.93 16.13 25.63
C HIS A 438 0.01 17.12 26.37
N GLY A 439 -0.83 17.85 25.64
CA GLY A 439 -1.85 18.73 26.19
C GLY A 439 -1.34 20.08 26.69
N ARG A 440 -0.25 20.57 26.09
CA ARG A 440 0.25 21.93 26.34
C ARG A 440 -0.72 22.99 25.82
N ASP A 441 -0.78 24.14 26.50
CA ASP A 441 -1.56 25.32 26.09
C ASP A 441 -0.75 26.62 26.04
N ASP A 442 0.58 26.52 26.14
CA ASP A 442 1.52 27.65 26.15
C ASP A 442 2.11 27.97 24.77
N TYR A 443 1.43 27.54 23.70
CA TYR A 443 1.66 27.92 22.31
C TYR A 443 0.40 28.51 21.71
N SER A 444 0.54 29.26 20.61
CA SER A 444 -0.58 29.82 19.87
C SER A 444 -0.31 29.75 18.37
N PHE A 445 -1.32 30.12 17.59
CA PHE A 445 -1.21 30.41 16.17
C PHE A 445 -1.29 31.92 15.96
N ASN A 446 -0.61 32.45 14.93
CA ASN A 446 -0.64 33.88 14.62
C ASN A 446 -1.98 34.33 14.04
N ASN A 447 -2.68 33.43 13.35
CA ASN A 447 -4.04 33.63 12.86
C ASN A 447 -4.96 32.63 13.55
N THR A 448 -6.01 33.12 14.20
CA THR A 448 -7.05 32.29 14.80
C THR A 448 -8.28 32.25 13.90
N MET A 449 -8.86 31.08 13.68
CA MET A 449 -10.17 31.00 13.01
C MET A 449 -11.22 31.79 13.79
N LYS A 450 -12.01 32.63 13.10
CA LYS A 450 -13.14 33.34 13.71
C LYS A 450 -14.15 32.30 14.24
N THR A 451 -14.60 32.48 15.47
CA THR A 451 -15.46 31.60 16.29
C THR A 451 -16.81 31.15 15.69
N ASN A 452 -17.12 31.50 14.44
CA ASN A 452 -18.31 31.04 13.71
C ASN A 452 -18.08 29.80 12.84
N TYR A 453 -16.92 29.14 12.92
CA TYR A 453 -16.70 27.87 12.25
C TYR A 453 -17.38 26.74 13.03
N ASN A 454 -18.64 26.43 12.69
CA ASN A 454 -19.23 25.15 13.07
C ASN A 454 -18.33 24.03 12.53
N HIS A 455 -17.91 23.09 13.38
CA HIS A 455 -17.14 21.92 12.94
C HIS A 455 -17.96 21.09 11.94
N CYS A 456 -17.84 21.39 10.64
CA CYS A 456 -18.40 20.56 9.58
C CYS A 456 -17.79 19.15 9.57
N PHE A 457 -16.64 18.96 10.24
CA PHE A 457 -15.89 17.71 10.28
C PHE A 457 -16.27 16.74 11.42
N SER A 458 -17.31 17.03 12.20
CA SER A 458 -17.82 16.08 13.21
C SER A 458 -18.32 14.76 12.59
N TYR A 459 -18.62 14.76 11.29
CA TYR A 459 -19.17 13.60 10.57
C TYR A 459 -18.20 12.91 9.59
N ALA A 460 -17.11 13.56 9.14
CA ALA A 460 -16.40 13.07 7.95
C ALA A 460 -15.05 12.37 8.21
N ILE A 461 -14.42 12.53 9.38
CA ILE A 461 -13.08 11.95 9.62
C ILE A 461 -13.05 11.52 11.07
N GLY A 462 -13.00 10.21 11.32
CA GLY A 462 -13.04 9.63 12.67
C GLY A 462 -12.19 10.41 13.67
N LYS A 463 -12.67 10.50 14.93
CA LYS A 463 -12.19 11.35 16.04
C LYS A 463 -10.86 12.04 15.70
N PRO A 464 -10.86 13.31 15.27
CA PRO A 464 -9.67 14.03 14.80
C PRO A 464 -8.56 14.27 15.85
N GLY A 465 -8.40 13.38 16.84
CA GLY A 465 -7.77 13.67 18.11
C GLY A 465 -8.79 14.24 19.09
N ASP A 466 -8.32 14.49 20.31
CA ASP A 466 -9.03 15.31 21.28
C ASP A 466 -9.06 16.75 20.74
N LEU A 467 -10.11 17.15 20.02
CA LEU A 467 -10.24 18.52 19.46
C LEU A 467 -10.57 19.59 20.52
N ASN A 468 -10.55 19.23 21.81
CA ASN A 468 -10.64 20.18 22.92
C ASN A 468 -9.32 20.96 23.16
N GLN A 469 -8.43 21.00 22.17
CA GLN A 469 -7.15 21.71 22.24
C GLN A 469 -7.08 22.75 21.12
N PRO A 470 -6.28 23.81 21.28
CA PRO A 470 -6.06 24.78 20.22
C PRO A 470 -5.39 24.07 19.03
N TYR A 471 -6.15 23.91 17.96
CA TYR A 471 -5.68 23.45 16.67
C TYR A 471 -6.11 24.49 15.64
N GLU A 472 -5.33 24.63 14.59
CA GLU A 472 -5.69 25.50 13.47
C GLU A 472 -5.46 24.78 12.15
N ILE A 473 -6.19 25.22 11.13
CA ILE A 473 -6.05 24.72 9.77
C ILE A 473 -4.81 25.37 9.14
N ILE A 474 -3.86 24.55 8.72
CA ILE A 474 -2.64 24.95 8.03
C ILE A 474 -2.65 24.36 6.62
N ASN A 475 -2.13 25.12 5.68
CA ASN A 475 -1.90 24.74 4.29
C ASN A 475 -0.58 25.40 3.89
N LYS A 476 0.17 24.80 2.96
CA LYS A 476 1.37 25.36 2.34
C LYS A 476 1.26 26.85 1.95
N SER A 477 0.08 27.29 1.51
CA SER A 477 -0.15 28.68 1.07
C SER A 477 -0.67 29.61 2.17
N ASN A 478 -1.16 29.07 3.28
CA ASN A 478 -1.71 29.90 4.35
C ASN A 478 -0.58 30.40 5.27
N HIS A 479 -0.62 31.67 5.66
CA HIS A 479 0.43 32.27 6.48
C HIS A 479 0.21 31.98 7.97
N ASN A 480 -0.30 30.78 8.30
CA ASN A 480 -0.55 30.38 9.67
C ASN A 480 0.70 29.71 10.25
N HIS A 481 1.17 30.23 11.38
CA HIS A 481 2.42 29.83 12.01
C HIS A 481 2.19 29.50 13.48
N LEU A 482 2.90 28.49 13.97
CA LEU A 482 3.08 28.26 15.39
C LEU A 482 3.93 29.38 15.99
N VAL A 483 3.47 29.91 17.12
CA VAL A 483 4.13 30.96 17.89
C VAL A 483 4.14 30.62 19.38
N TRP A 484 5.18 31.08 20.09
CA TRP A 484 5.37 30.82 21.51
C TRP A 484 5.30 32.15 22.28
N PRO A 485 4.13 32.53 22.82
CA PRO A 485 3.95 33.81 23.49
C PRO A 485 4.70 33.88 24.83
N MET A 486 4.93 32.74 25.47
CA MET A 486 5.63 32.66 26.74
C MET A 486 7.15 32.55 26.53
N GLN A 487 7.91 33.34 27.28
CA GLN A 487 9.37 33.42 27.18
C GLN A 487 10.07 32.36 28.05
N HIS A 488 9.92 31.09 27.69
CA HIS A 488 10.56 29.99 28.41
C HIS A 488 11.10 28.91 27.46
N THR A 489 12.09 28.17 27.95
CA THR A 489 12.57 26.96 27.28
C THR A 489 11.56 25.84 27.46
N GLY A 490 11.23 25.16 26.37
CA GLY A 490 10.24 24.08 26.38
C GLY A 490 10.40 23.15 25.20
N MET A 491 10.09 21.87 25.45
CA MET A 491 9.95 20.84 24.42
C MET A 491 8.46 20.67 24.08
N TYR A 492 8.14 20.72 22.79
CA TYR A 492 6.79 20.59 22.25
C TYR A 492 6.78 19.43 21.25
N VAL A 493 5.79 18.55 21.32
CA VAL A 493 5.65 17.46 20.35
C VAL A 493 4.31 17.61 19.66
N PHE A 494 4.35 17.87 18.36
CA PHE A 494 3.18 18.13 17.55
C PHE A 494 2.85 16.92 16.70
N ARG A 495 1.55 16.69 16.51
CA ARG A 495 1.04 15.78 15.47
C ARG A 495 0.37 16.61 14.39
N ALA A 496 0.70 16.31 13.14
CA ALA A 496 0.01 16.80 11.97
C ALA A 496 -0.87 15.70 11.37
N LYS A 497 -2.06 16.06 10.89
CA LYS A 497 -2.99 15.15 10.19
C LYS A 497 -3.65 15.88 9.03
N ILE A 498 -3.63 15.25 7.85
CA ILE A 498 -4.33 15.76 6.67
C ILE A 498 -5.85 15.71 6.91
N LEU A 499 -6.53 16.80 6.56
CA LEU A 499 -7.97 16.95 6.71
C LEU A 499 -8.74 16.68 5.42
N ASP A 500 -8.09 16.74 4.27
CA ASP A 500 -8.79 16.59 3.00
C ASP A 500 -9.23 15.13 2.80
N PRO A 501 -10.54 14.84 2.75
CA PRO A 501 -11.06 13.49 2.57
C PRO A 501 -10.82 12.96 1.15
N ASN A 502 -10.47 13.81 0.18
CA ASN A 502 -10.17 13.43 -1.20
C ASN A 502 -8.67 13.18 -1.44
N TYR A 503 -7.80 13.50 -0.47
CA TYR A 503 -6.35 13.40 -0.68
C TYR A 503 -5.83 11.95 -0.69
N SER A 504 -6.24 11.12 0.26
CA SER A 504 -5.78 9.73 0.34
C SER A 504 -6.78 8.83 1.08
N PHE A 505 -6.75 7.52 0.78
CA PHE A 505 -7.39 6.48 1.57
C PHE A 505 -6.64 6.21 2.89
N CYS A 506 -5.37 6.57 2.97
CA CYS A 506 -4.55 6.39 4.16
C CYS A 506 -4.84 7.42 5.25
N ASN A 507 -4.76 6.99 6.52
CA ASN A 507 -4.76 7.90 7.66
C ASN A 507 -3.37 8.53 7.84
N LEU A 508 -3.04 9.49 6.97
CA LEU A 508 -1.73 10.14 6.93
C LEU A 508 -1.55 11.07 8.13
N THR A 509 -0.58 10.73 8.98
CA THR A 509 -0.19 11.54 10.14
C THR A 509 1.33 11.64 10.23
N ALA A 510 1.81 12.81 10.64
CA ALA A 510 3.22 13.06 10.93
C ALA A 510 3.37 13.51 12.39
N ILE A 511 4.50 13.17 13.02
CA ILE A 511 4.87 13.67 14.34
C ILE A 511 6.23 14.34 14.24
N PHE A 512 6.36 15.50 14.86
CA PHE A 512 7.59 16.28 14.90
C PHE A 512 7.71 17.00 16.24
N ALA A 513 8.94 17.30 16.66
CA ALA A 513 9.22 17.92 17.94
C ALA A 513 9.96 19.25 17.79
N ILE A 514 9.61 20.26 18.57
CA ILE A 514 10.28 21.57 18.57
C ILE A 514 10.82 21.84 19.96
N GLU A 515 12.10 22.21 20.03
CA GLU A 515 12.75 22.70 21.24
C GLU A 515 12.89 24.23 21.15
N ILE A 516 12.18 24.94 22.03
CA ILE A 516 12.25 26.39 22.12
C ILE A 516 13.35 26.80 23.08
N TYR A 517 14.19 27.75 22.66
CA TYR A 517 15.25 28.33 23.48
C TYR A 517 15.24 29.86 23.45
N GLY A 518 15.99 30.45 24.37
CA GLY A 518 16.04 31.90 24.58
C GLY A 518 15.15 32.31 25.74
N THR A 519 15.75 32.49 26.91
CA THR A 519 15.12 33.15 28.06
C THR A 519 15.63 34.58 28.11
N ILE A 520 14.74 35.56 28.20
CA ILE A 520 15.14 36.86 28.77
C ILE A 520 15.04 36.65 30.28
N SER A 521 16.16 36.39 30.95
CA SER A 521 16.20 36.50 32.40
C SER A 521 15.82 37.94 32.74
N SER A 522 14.62 38.16 33.28
CA SER A 522 14.27 39.50 33.77
C SER A 522 15.33 39.88 34.81
N PRO A 523 15.90 41.10 34.76
CA PRO A 523 16.80 41.53 35.81
C PRO A 523 16.07 41.38 37.14
N ASN A 524 16.69 40.66 38.08
CA ASN A 524 16.06 40.35 39.35
C ASN A 524 15.76 41.69 40.05
N GLY A 525 14.48 42.01 40.26
CA GLY A 525 14.05 43.34 40.71
C GLY A 525 14.77 43.78 41.99
N ASP A 526 15.02 42.81 42.89
CA ASP A 526 15.76 43.02 44.13
C ASP A 526 17.21 43.43 43.91
N LEU A 527 17.88 42.89 42.88
CA LEU A 527 19.25 43.26 42.51
C LEU A 527 19.31 44.69 41.96
N VAL A 528 18.33 45.08 41.15
CA VAL A 528 18.24 46.44 40.61
C VAL A 528 17.98 47.45 41.73
N ILE A 529 17.07 47.14 42.65
CA ILE A 529 16.78 47.98 43.82
C ILE A 529 18.01 48.09 44.73
N ALA A 530 18.70 46.98 45.01
CA ALA A 530 19.92 46.98 45.82
C ALA A 530 21.03 47.83 45.19
N PHE A 531 21.20 47.75 43.87
CA PHE A 531 22.21 48.54 43.15
C PHE A 531 21.90 50.04 43.15
N LEU A 532 20.63 50.42 42.98
CA LEU A 532 20.19 51.82 43.09
C LEU A 532 20.36 52.36 44.51
N PHE A 533 20.08 51.55 45.53
CA PHE A 533 20.28 51.93 46.93
C PHE A 533 21.76 52.14 47.25
N LEU A 534 22.65 51.30 46.72
CA LEU A 534 24.11 51.44 46.85
C LEU A 534 24.60 52.75 46.23
N LEU A 535 24.13 53.09 45.02
CA LEU A 535 24.48 54.34 44.33
C LEU A 535 24.02 55.58 45.11
N MET A 536 22.82 55.54 45.69
CA MET A 536 22.30 56.61 46.54
C MET A 536 23.15 56.81 47.79
N LEU A 537 23.53 55.73 48.48
CA LEU A 537 24.42 55.80 49.65
C LEU A 537 25.80 56.38 49.29
N LEU A 538 26.34 55.98 48.14
CA LEU A 538 27.62 56.49 47.63
C LEU A 538 27.54 58.00 47.37
N PHE A 539 26.48 58.46 46.70
CA PHE A 539 26.24 59.88 46.46
C PHE A 539 26.12 60.68 47.76
N PHE A 540 25.33 60.20 48.73
CA PHE A 540 25.21 60.86 50.03
C PHE A 540 26.53 60.89 50.80
N SER A 541 27.31 59.81 50.77
CA SER A 541 28.62 59.77 51.43
C SER A 541 29.59 60.80 50.84
N ILE A 542 29.62 60.94 49.50
CA ILE A 542 30.44 61.95 48.81
C ILE A 542 29.97 63.36 49.18
N LEU A 543 28.65 63.59 49.25
CA LEU A 543 28.09 64.89 49.59
C LEU A 543 28.42 65.31 51.03
N VAL A 544 28.34 64.36 51.98
CA VAL A 544 28.70 64.57 53.38
C VAL A 544 30.21 64.82 53.53
N LEU A 545 31.05 64.03 52.87
CA LEU A 545 32.51 64.23 52.89
C LEU A 545 32.91 65.57 52.25
N SER A 546 32.27 65.94 51.15
CA SER A 546 32.40 67.25 50.50
C SER A 546 32.02 68.39 51.45
N TYR A 547 30.88 68.28 52.14
CA TYR A 547 30.44 69.27 53.11
C TYR A 547 31.43 69.43 54.27
N PHE A 548 31.95 68.33 54.83
CA PHE A 548 32.97 68.40 55.88
C PHE A 548 34.30 68.96 55.38
N HIS A 549 34.70 68.65 54.14
CA HIS A 549 35.88 69.23 53.51
C HIS A 549 35.72 70.74 53.30
N TYR A 550 34.56 71.17 52.81
CA TYR A 550 34.18 72.58 52.68
C TYR A 550 34.20 73.28 54.04
N MET A 551 33.59 72.70 55.08
CA MET A 551 33.59 73.27 56.43
C MET A 551 35.00 73.36 57.04
N ARG A 552 35.90 72.42 56.73
CA ARG A 552 37.30 72.48 57.15
C ARG A 552 38.03 73.66 56.51
N ILE A 553 37.84 73.89 55.21
CA ILE A 553 38.40 75.05 54.50
C ILE A 553 37.77 76.35 55.02
N TYR A 554 36.45 76.40 55.14
CA TYR A 554 35.71 77.57 55.63
C TYR A 554 36.16 77.99 57.04
N ARG A 555 36.43 77.03 57.94
CA ARG A 555 36.99 77.31 59.28
C ARG A 555 38.43 77.82 59.26
N GLN A 556 39.24 77.45 58.27
CA GLN A 556 40.62 77.97 58.14
C GLN A 556 40.66 79.45 57.73
N TYR A 557 39.64 79.95 57.02
CA TYR A 557 39.59 81.35 56.57
C TYR A 557 38.96 82.35 57.55
N ILE A 558 38.25 81.89 58.60
CA ILE A 558 37.59 82.77 59.59
C ILE A 558 38.47 83.04 60.83
N TYR A 559 39.45 82.18 61.15
CA TYR A 559 40.31 82.31 62.34
C TYR A 559 41.77 82.67 62.03
N ALA A 560 42.00 83.67 61.19
CA ALA A 560 43.31 84.35 61.10
C ALA A 560 43.17 85.78 61.65
N PRO A 561 43.77 86.12 62.81
CA PRO A 561 43.72 87.47 63.34
C PRO A 561 44.65 88.40 62.55
N ILE A 562 44.08 89.53 62.16
CA ILE A 562 44.78 90.72 61.67
C ILE A 562 45.58 91.31 62.83
N TYR A 563 46.91 91.50 62.69
CA TYR A 563 47.57 92.70 63.22
C TYR A 563 48.99 92.96 62.66
N LYS A 564 49.11 94.17 62.10
CA LYS A 564 50.18 95.19 62.24
C LYS A 564 51.51 95.06 61.47
N THR A 565 51.59 95.88 60.42
CA THR A 565 52.43 97.10 60.32
C THR A 565 53.96 96.92 60.45
N ARG A 566 54.73 97.29 59.42
CA ARG A 566 55.31 98.64 59.17
C ARG A 566 56.53 98.58 58.23
N ARG A 567 56.52 99.48 57.24
CA ARG A 567 57.63 100.32 56.73
C ARG A 567 58.88 99.66 56.09
N ILE A 568 59.14 100.20 54.90
CA ILE A 568 60.36 100.94 54.48
C ILE A 568 61.38 100.21 53.59
N LYS A 569 61.39 100.71 52.35
CA LYS A 569 62.50 101.21 51.53
C LYS A 569 63.30 100.27 50.63
N ASP A 570 63.45 100.84 49.41
CA ASP A 570 64.62 100.86 48.54
C ASP A 570 65.03 99.51 47.93
N GLN A 571 65.57 99.39 46.73
CA GLN A 571 65.80 100.19 45.52
C GLN A 571 66.42 99.18 44.54
N GLU A 572 66.34 99.47 43.23
CA GLU A 572 67.18 98.88 42.16
C GLU A 572 67.00 97.37 41.88
N LYS A 573 66.71 96.93 40.66
CA LYS A 573 67.32 97.31 39.38
C LYS A 573 66.40 96.93 38.22
#